data_AF-A0A293LCJ9-F1
#
_entry.id   AF-A0A293LCJ9-F1
#
_cell.length_a   1.000
_cell.length_b   1.000
_cell.length_c   1.000
_cell.angle_alpha   90.00
_cell.angle_beta   90.00
_cell.angle_gamma   90.00
#
_symmetry.space_group_name_H-M   'P 1'
#
loop_
_entity.id
_entity.type
_entity.pdbx_description
1 polymer ?
#
loop_
_entity_poly.entity_id
_entity_poly.type
_entity_poly.pdbx_seq_one_letter_code
_entity_poly.pdbx_strand_id
1 'polypeptide(L)'
;MKSVKKKFVESVNSNLLDIGECNLHEVHNAFGSGLTAFGSDVEQLVIDIYYFFKYAVRSSHLQEQQKILGIPEHVFLRHVSNRWLTFQDSLERVLEQYTALKAYFHADVDARPTSSALQKRLATALADEKMLAKMLFLRNTAELFAGFQALFQKQEPLIHIVHSESLCLTKKLLSRFTRHEVYATTTGAELKQLDVGAAEGLKQVPEVGMDTEEEMRNWSPQEKKAFRVAVKAFYVTTTKHLLKQLPLDNKLLQHLRFLDPHPSVTIEETVHSLKYVAARVPQIVRGDQVASLIDEWYSLQCQPPVEDSSSKPIDMYWADILGGAGQTQKYPLMSVFIRALLSLPHGNADCERGFSENKRVMENRANLCIAKINRIRQVKAFARRFGSDPSSVLLTRDLMNAVKHSHRVYSERLHREAQERDKEKRKSTAAANPAVEKRMKLSEEKECFEWSLQSSKAMLQRARELIKTGLATKNMEEIESGHVLLSEANTSLVENMSRLTEVNESLQKL
;
A
#
# COMPACT_ATOMS: atom_id res chain seq x y z
N MET A 1 -14.78 0.68 -5.00
CA MET A 1 -13.88 1.78 -4.58
C MET A 1 -14.38 3.19 -4.91
N LYS A 2 -15.05 3.46 -6.06
CA LYS A 2 -15.57 4.81 -6.41
C LYS A 2 -16.38 5.51 -5.29
N SER A 3 -17.16 4.75 -4.51
CA SER A 3 -17.95 5.27 -3.38
C SER A 3 -17.10 5.76 -2.19
N VAL A 4 -15.95 5.15 -1.91
CA VAL A 4 -15.10 5.54 -0.77
C VAL A 4 -14.28 6.77 -1.09
N LYS A 5 -13.67 6.83 -2.28
CA LYS A 5 -12.88 8.00 -2.73
C LYS A 5 -13.73 9.26 -2.81
N LYS A 6 -14.95 9.15 -3.37
CA LYS A 6 -15.91 10.26 -3.42
C LYS A 6 -16.31 10.73 -2.01
N LYS A 7 -16.66 9.79 -1.12
CA LYS A 7 -17.00 10.11 0.28
C LYS A 7 -15.84 10.72 1.06
N PHE A 8 -14.60 10.30 0.82
CA PHE A 8 -13.41 10.86 1.48
C PHE A 8 -13.05 12.26 0.98
N VAL A 9 -13.19 12.53 -0.32
CA VAL A 9 -13.00 13.89 -0.87
C VAL A 9 -14.07 14.84 -0.33
N GLU A 10 -15.30 14.35 -0.15
CA GLU A 10 -16.41 15.12 0.40
C GLU A 10 -16.30 15.34 1.93
N SER A 11 -15.65 14.43 2.67
CA SER A 11 -15.60 14.46 4.16
C SER A 11 -14.23 14.75 4.78
N VAL A 12 -13.13 14.60 4.04
CA VAL A 12 -11.74 14.68 4.53
C VAL A 12 -10.89 15.49 3.57
N ASN A 13 -11.04 16.82 3.62
CA ASN A 13 -10.07 17.82 3.15
C ASN A 13 -9.75 17.85 1.63
N SER A 14 -9.78 19.03 1.02
CA SER A 14 -9.47 19.25 -0.42
C SER A 14 -8.02 18.96 -0.82
N ASN A 15 -7.13 18.71 0.15
CA ASN A 15 -5.67 18.62 -0.06
C ASN A 15 -5.14 17.17 -0.12
N LEU A 16 -6.00 16.17 -0.42
CA LEU A 16 -5.58 14.79 -0.62
C LEU A 16 -4.87 14.61 -1.97
N LEU A 17 -3.69 13.98 -1.94
CA LEU A 17 -2.93 13.64 -3.14
C LEU A 17 -3.44 12.32 -3.74
N ASP A 18 -3.83 12.36 -5.01
CA ASP A 18 -4.21 11.16 -5.76
C ASP A 18 -3.01 10.55 -6.48
N ILE A 19 -2.43 9.52 -5.87
CA ILE A 19 -1.32 8.73 -6.41
C ILE A 19 -1.79 7.46 -7.12
N GLY A 20 -3.10 7.29 -7.32
CA GLY A 20 -3.68 6.12 -7.98
C GLY A 20 -3.98 4.94 -7.05
N GLU A 21 -4.29 3.80 -7.66
CA GLU A 21 -4.56 2.55 -6.95
C GLU A 21 -3.27 1.73 -6.77
N CYS A 22 -3.34 0.61 -6.04
CA CYS A 22 -2.17 -0.25 -5.80
C CYS A 22 -1.68 -0.89 -7.10
N ASN A 23 -0.55 -0.42 -7.61
CA ASN A 23 0.08 -0.93 -8.84
C ASN A 23 0.30 -2.45 -8.83
N LEU A 24 0.77 -3.04 -7.73
CA LEU A 24 1.03 -4.48 -7.61
C LEU A 24 -0.25 -5.31 -7.77
N HIS A 25 -1.36 -4.84 -7.21
CA HIS A 25 -2.66 -5.51 -7.30
C HIS A 25 -3.24 -5.39 -8.71
N GLU A 26 -3.13 -4.23 -9.35
CA GLU A 26 -3.65 -4.05 -10.71
C GLU A 26 -2.82 -4.81 -11.75
N VAL A 27 -1.49 -4.86 -11.60
CA VAL A 27 -0.61 -5.69 -12.46
C VAL A 27 -0.94 -7.17 -12.32
N HIS A 28 -1.23 -7.61 -11.10
CA HIS A 28 -1.67 -8.96 -10.83
C HIS A 28 -3.00 -9.29 -11.50
N ASN A 29 -4.01 -8.46 -11.30
CA ASN A 29 -5.32 -8.66 -11.92
C ASN A 29 -5.23 -8.64 -13.46
N ALA A 30 -4.31 -7.85 -14.02
CA ALA A 30 -4.02 -7.87 -15.45
C ALA A 30 -3.51 -9.23 -15.92
N PHE A 31 -2.51 -9.80 -15.24
CA PHE A 31 -1.98 -11.12 -15.58
C PHE A 31 -3.05 -12.21 -15.46
N GLY A 32 -3.82 -12.20 -14.36
CA GLY A 32 -4.93 -13.14 -14.16
C GLY A 32 -6.02 -13.03 -15.23
N SER A 33 -6.34 -11.81 -15.67
CA SER A 33 -7.26 -11.57 -16.79
C SER A 33 -6.72 -12.17 -18.09
N GLY A 34 -5.41 -12.02 -18.33
CA GLY A 34 -4.71 -12.67 -19.44
C GLY A 34 -4.78 -14.19 -19.39
N LEU A 35 -4.48 -14.80 -18.24
CA LEU A 35 -4.56 -16.25 -18.04
C LEU A 35 -5.96 -16.80 -18.35
N THR A 36 -6.99 -16.11 -17.90
CA THR A 36 -8.38 -16.48 -18.19
C THR A 36 -8.67 -16.41 -19.69
N ALA A 37 -8.18 -15.37 -20.39
CA ALA A 37 -8.33 -15.25 -21.83
C ALA A 37 -7.54 -16.31 -22.63
N PHE A 38 -6.46 -16.84 -22.05
CA PHE A 38 -5.63 -17.87 -22.68
C PHE A 38 -6.24 -19.29 -22.53
N GLY A 39 -6.95 -19.56 -21.43
CA GLY A 39 -7.68 -20.80 -21.21
C GLY A 39 -7.58 -21.41 -19.81
N SER A 40 -6.79 -20.85 -18.89
CA SER A 40 -6.62 -21.28 -17.49
C SER A 40 -6.25 -22.75 -17.24
N ASP A 41 -5.97 -23.53 -18.29
CA ASP A 41 -5.66 -24.95 -18.22
C ASP A 41 -4.31 -25.22 -17.55
N VAL A 42 -3.30 -24.40 -17.85
CA VAL A 42 -2.00 -24.45 -17.16
C VAL A 42 -2.15 -24.11 -15.68
N GLU A 43 -2.91 -23.07 -15.35
CA GLU A 43 -3.16 -22.68 -13.96
C GLU A 43 -3.82 -23.82 -13.18
N GLN A 44 -4.83 -24.44 -13.78
CA GLN A 44 -5.53 -25.58 -13.20
C GLN A 44 -4.60 -26.79 -13.02
N LEU A 45 -3.75 -27.09 -14.00
CA LEU A 45 -2.74 -28.15 -13.91
C LEU A 45 -1.79 -27.93 -12.73
N VAL A 46 -1.25 -26.73 -12.59
CA VAL A 46 -0.34 -26.37 -11.48
C VAL A 46 -1.01 -26.57 -10.12
N ILE A 47 -2.27 -26.13 -9.98
CA ILE A 47 -3.07 -26.30 -8.75
C ILE A 47 -3.30 -27.80 -8.47
N ASP A 48 -3.72 -28.54 -9.49
CA ASP A 48 -4.04 -29.96 -9.37
C ASP A 48 -2.83 -30.81 -8.97
N ILE A 49 -1.66 -30.53 -9.54
CA ILE A 49 -0.41 -31.23 -9.20
C ILE A 49 -0.10 -31.03 -7.72
N TYR A 50 -0.17 -29.79 -7.21
CA TYR A 50 0.08 -29.52 -5.79
C TYR A 50 -0.87 -30.31 -4.88
N TYR A 51 -2.19 -30.25 -5.17
CA TYR A 51 -3.17 -30.95 -4.34
C TYR A 51 -3.09 -32.47 -4.46
N PHE A 52 -2.65 -33.00 -5.62
CA PHE A 52 -2.40 -34.41 -5.80
C PHE A 52 -1.21 -34.87 -4.94
N PHE A 53 -0.07 -34.18 -4.98
CA PHE A 53 1.15 -34.54 -4.26
C PHE A 53 1.28 -33.97 -2.85
N LYS A 54 0.20 -33.40 -2.30
CA LYS A 54 0.18 -32.90 -0.92
C LYS A 54 0.49 -33.98 0.14
N TYR A 55 0.31 -35.26 -0.18
CA TYR A 55 0.48 -36.39 0.74
C TYR A 55 1.74 -37.21 0.43
N ALA A 56 2.49 -37.58 1.48
CA ALA A 56 3.80 -38.23 1.40
C ALA A 56 3.84 -39.54 0.58
N VAL A 57 2.78 -40.36 0.66
CA VAL A 57 2.70 -41.64 -0.07
C VAL A 57 2.71 -41.46 -1.60
N ARG A 58 2.20 -40.32 -2.09
CA ARG A 58 2.23 -40.03 -3.54
C ARG A 58 3.60 -39.50 -3.93
N SER A 59 4.24 -38.71 -3.07
CA SER A 59 5.58 -38.17 -3.29
C SER A 59 6.63 -39.28 -3.46
N SER A 60 6.56 -40.39 -2.73
CA SER A 60 7.54 -41.48 -2.83
C SER A 60 7.60 -42.14 -4.21
N HIS A 61 6.46 -42.32 -4.86
CA HIS A 61 6.40 -42.90 -6.20
C HIS A 61 6.91 -41.93 -7.28
N LEU A 62 6.69 -40.62 -7.09
CA LEU A 62 7.29 -39.60 -7.96
C LEU A 62 8.81 -39.55 -7.78
N GLN A 63 9.31 -39.68 -6.56
CA GLN A 63 10.75 -39.73 -6.26
C GLN A 63 11.47 -40.86 -6.97
N GLU A 64 10.81 -42.01 -7.17
CA GLU A 64 11.35 -43.09 -7.99
C GLU A 64 11.56 -42.65 -9.45
N GLN A 65 10.56 -42.01 -10.05
CA GLN A 65 10.67 -41.47 -11.41
C GLN A 65 11.73 -40.36 -11.51
N GLN A 66 11.81 -39.48 -10.50
CA GLN A 66 12.84 -38.44 -10.41
C GLN A 66 14.25 -39.05 -10.39
N LYS A 67 14.48 -40.10 -9.60
CA LYS A 67 15.77 -40.81 -9.52
C LYS A 67 16.14 -41.50 -10.84
N ILE A 68 15.17 -42.16 -11.48
CA ILE A 68 15.37 -42.80 -12.79
C ILE A 68 15.78 -41.76 -13.84
N LEU A 69 15.20 -40.56 -13.79
CA LEU A 69 15.43 -39.49 -14.76
C LEU A 69 16.53 -38.50 -14.36
N GLY A 70 17.15 -38.66 -13.18
CA GLY A 70 18.18 -37.74 -12.68
C GLY A 70 17.67 -36.33 -12.35
N ILE A 71 16.40 -36.19 -11.98
CA ILE A 71 15.76 -34.90 -11.68
C ILE A 71 15.79 -34.63 -10.16
N PRO A 72 16.04 -33.38 -9.70
CA PRO A 72 16.00 -33.05 -8.29
C PRO A 72 14.68 -33.42 -7.60
N GLU A 73 14.75 -33.97 -6.39
CA GLU A 73 13.59 -34.42 -5.60
C GLU A 73 12.85 -33.24 -4.91
N HIS A 74 12.43 -32.26 -5.71
CA HIS A 74 11.73 -31.09 -5.21
C HIS A 74 10.22 -31.31 -5.00
N VAL A 75 9.67 -30.73 -3.94
CA VAL A 75 8.21 -30.73 -3.64
C VAL A 75 7.46 -29.68 -4.44
N PHE A 76 6.17 -29.86 -4.74
CA PHE A 76 5.42 -28.84 -5.47
C PHE A 76 5.04 -27.64 -4.60
N LEU A 77 5.06 -26.45 -5.20
CA LEU A 77 4.72 -25.20 -4.53
C LEU A 77 3.22 -24.91 -4.67
N ARG A 78 2.62 -24.41 -3.59
CA ARG A 78 1.20 -24.06 -3.59
C ARG A 78 0.95 -22.77 -4.36
N HIS A 79 0.17 -22.86 -5.42
CA HIS A 79 -0.41 -21.70 -6.09
C HIS A 79 -1.84 -21.41 -5.57
N VAL A 80 -2.22 -20.13 -5.52
CA VAL A 80 -3.61 -19.68 -5.29
C VAL A 80 -3.95 -18.63 -6.35
N SER A 81 -5.08 -18.80 -7.05
CA SER A 81 -5.45 -18.00 -8.22
C SER A 81 -5.57 -16.50 -7.98
N ASN A 82 -5.95 -16.09 -6.76
CA ASN A 82 -5.97 -14.69 -6.37
C ASN A 82 -4.58 -14.16 -5.94
N ARG A 83 -3.51 -14.90 -6.24
CA ARG A 83 -2.11 -14.60 -5.93
C ARG A 83 -1.16 -15.15 -6.98
N TRP A 84 -1.21 -14.58 -8.18
CA TRP A 84 -0.34 -14.97 -9.29
C TRP A 84 1.17 -14.89 -8.98
N LEU A 85 1.61 -14.13 -7.98
CA LEU A 85 3.00 -14.18 -7.48
C LEU A 85 3.47 -15.61 -7.17
N THR A 86 2.56 -16.46 -6.70
CA THR A 86 2.86 -17.88 -6.45
C THR A 86 2.82 -18.73 -7.71
N PHE A 87 2.24 -18.22 -8.81
CA PHE A 87 2.09 -18.94 -10.06
C PHE A 87 3.43 -19.16 -10.74
N GLN A 88 4.29 -18.14 -10.82
CA GLN A 88 5.58 -18.25 -11.50
C GLN A 88 6.45 -19.35 -10.87
N ASP A 89 6.71 -19.26 -9.56
CA ASP A 89 7.51 -20.26 -8.86
C ASP A 89 6.89 -21.67 -8.95
N SER A 90 5.56 -21.77 -8.83
CA SER A 90 4.85 -23.05 -8.96
C SER A 90 4.94 -23.61 -10.39
N LEU A 91 4.85 -22.76 -11.41
CA LEU A 91 4.97 -23.14 -12.82
C LEU A 91 6.40 -23.59 -13.14
N GLU A 92 7.41 -22.86 -12.68
CA GLU A 92 8.82 -23.25 -12.82
C GLU A 92 9.09 -24.61 -12.17
N ARG A 93 8.53 -24.85 -10.97
CA ARG A 93 8.62 -26.16 -10.31
C ARG A 93 7.92 -27.27 -11.10
N VAL A 94 6.78 -27.00 -11.74
CA VAL A 94 6.11 -27.99 -12.58
C VAL A 94 6.89 -28.27 -13.86
N LEU A 95 7.45 -27.23 -14.50
CA LEU A 95 8.29 -27.37 -15.69
C LEU A 95 9.56 -28.19 -15.41
N GLU A 96 10.23 -27.96 -14.29
CA GLU A 96 11.41 -28.74 -13.84
C GLU A 96 11.07 -30.24 -13.73
N GLN A 97 9.85 -30.55 -13.26
CA GLN A 97 9.40 -31.90 -12.95
C GLN A 97 8.58 -32.53 -14.09
N TYR A 98 8.44 -31.85 -15.24
CA TYR A 98 7.45 -32.20 -16.25
C TYR A 98 7.64 -33.59 -16.84
N THR A 99 8.88 -34.00 -17.12
CA THR A 99 9.20 -35.33 -17.66
C THR A 99 8.92 -36.44 -16.66
N ALA A 100 9.26 -36.25 -15.38
CA ALA A 100 8.92 -37.18 -14.30
C ALA A 100 7.40 -37.28 -14.09
N LEU A 101 6.70 -36.16 -14.14
CA LEU A 101 5.24 -36.12 -14.06
C LEU A 101 4.59 -36.89 -15.23
N LYS A 102 5.08 -36.69 -16.45
CA LYS A 102 4.56 -37.39 -17.63
C LYS A 102 4.78 -38.90 -17.50
N ALA A 103 5.98 -39.34 -17.09
CA ALA A 103 6.26 -40.75 -16.85
C ALA A 103 5.37 -41.34 -15.73
N TYR A 104 5.24 -40.63 -14.61
CA TYR A 104 4.41 -41.03 -13.48
C TYR A 104 2.94 -41.24 -13.88
N PHE A 105 2.33 -40.26 -14.54
CA PHE A 105 0.92 -40.34 -14.92
C PHE A 105 0.67 -41.21 -16.16
N HIS A 106 1.71 -41.55 -16.95
CA HIS A 106 1.61 -42.53 -18.02
C HIS A 106 1.70 -43.97 -17.50
N ALA A 107 2.50 -44.24 -16.47
CA ALA A 107 2.67 -45.57 -15.89
C ALA A 107 1.48 -46.03 -15.01
N ASP A 108 0.68 -45.10 -14.48
CA ASP A 108 -0.34 -45.37 -13.45
C ASP A 108 -1.78 -45.42 -13.99
N VAL A 109 -2.00 -45.36 -15.32
CA VAL A 109 -3.36 -45.41 -15.93
C VAL A 109 -3.97 -46.81 -15.87
N ASP A 110 -3.15 -47.86 -16.02
CA ASP A 110 -3.63 -49.25 -16.10
C ASP A 110 -3.59 -49.99 -14.74
N ALA A 111 -2.88 -49.46 -13.74
CA ALA A 111 -2.56 -50.20 -12.52
C ALA A 111 -3.58 -50.03 -11.37
N ARG A 112 -4.52 -49.06 -11.42
CA ARG A 112 -5.40 -48.75 -10.27
C ARG A 112 -6.88 -48.65 -10.67
N PRO A 113 -7.74 -49.61 -10.24
CA PRO A 113 -9.16 -49.67 -10.64
C PRO A 113 -10.05 -48.55 -10.07
N THR A 114 -9.53 -47.67 -9.21
CA THR A 114 -10.26 -46.53 -8.62
C THR A 114 -9.49 -45.21 -8.82
N SER A 115 -9.23 -44.83 -10.07
CA SER A 115 -8.61 -43.55 -10.38
C SER A 115 -9.57 -42.38 -10.07
N SER A 116 -9.14 -41.52 -9.15
CA SER A 116 -9.91 -40.31 -8.80
C SER A 116 -10.09 -39.39 -10.01
N ALA A 117 -11.17 -38.59 -10.04
CA ALA A 117 -11.40 -37.62 -11.10
C ALA A 117 -10.22 -36.65 -11.31
N LEU A 118 -9.51 -36.30 -10.22
CA LEU A 118 -8.29 -35.49 -10.25
C LEU A 118 -7.16 -36.19 -11.03
N GLN A 119 -6.93 -37.49 -10.78
CA GLN A 119 -5.89 -38.26 -11.47
C GLN A 119 -6.16 -38.35 -12.98
N LYS A 120 -7.42 -38.59 -13.38
CA LYS A 120 -7.81 -38.62 -14.80
C LYS A 120 -7.58 -37.28 -15.49
N ARG A 121 -7.92 -36.18 -14.81
CA ARG A 121 -7.69 -34.83 -15.32
C ARG A 121 -6.20 -34.52 -15.48
N LEU A 122 -5.37 -34.90 -14.51
CA LEU A 122 -3.91 -34.78 -14.58
C LEU A 122 -3.32 -35.60 -15.72
N ALA A 123 -3.73 -36.87 -15.85
CA ALA A 123 -3.28 -37.73 -16.95
C ALA A 123 -3.68 -37.15 -18.32
N THR A 124 -4.90 -36.63 -18.46
CA THR A 124 -5.37 -35.98 -19.69
C THR A 124 -4.54 -34.73 -20.01
N ALA A 125 -4.30 -33.87 -19.01
CA ALA A 125 -3.53 -32.64 -19.19
C ALA A 125 -2.05 -32.89 -19.52
N LEU A 126 -1.42 -33.91 -18.92
CA LEU A 126 -0.02 -34.28 -19.19
C LEU A 126 0.15 -35.10 -20.48
N ALA A 127 -0.93 -35.69 -20.99
CA ALA A 127 -0.96 -36.34 -22.29
C ALA A 127 -1.16 -35.34 -23.45
N ASP A 128 -1.70 -34.15 -23.19
CA ASP A 128 -1.84 -33.09 -24.20
C ASP A 128 -0.46 -32.57 -24.63
N GLU A 129 -0.09 -32.87 -25.88
CA GLU A 129 1.17 -32.42 -26.50
C GLU A 129 1.31 -30.90 -26.54
N LYS A 130 0.22 -30.15 -26.38
CA LYS A 130 0.22 -28.68 -26.38
C LYS A 130 0.49 -28.07 -25.01
N MET A 131 0.39 -28.87 -23.94
CA MET A 131 0.50 -28.37 -22.56
C MET A 131 1.88 -27.79 -22.26
N LEU A 132 2.95 -28.43 -22.75
CA LEU A 132 4.32 -27.95 -22.53
C LEU A 132 4.55 -26.58 -23.17
N ALA A 133 4.16 -26.40 -24.44
CA ALA A 133 4.28 -25.11 -25.12
C ALA A 133 3.48 -24.00 -24.41
N LYS A 134 2.29 -24.31 -23.88
CA LYS A 134 1.50 -23.36 -23.08
C LYS A 134 2.23 -22.95 -21.80
N MET A 135 2.85 -23.90 -21.09
CA MET A 135 3.64 -23.62 -19.89
C MET A 135 4.89 -22.79 -20.18
N LEU A 136 5.61 -23.10 -21.25
CA LEU A 136 6.81 -22.35 -21.67
C LEU A 136 6.45 -20.90 -22.03
N PHE A 137 5.37 -20.69 -22.78
CA PHE A 137 4.85 -19.36 -23.10
C PHE A 137 4.51 -18.54 -21.84
N LEU A 138 3.82 -19.16 -20.88
CA LEU A 138 3.43 -18.50 -19.64
C LEU A 138 4.63 -18.18 -18.75
N ARG A 139 5.65 -19.06 -18.71
CA ARG A 139 6.93 -18.77 -18.05
C ARG A 139 7.59 -17.54 -18.66
N ASN A 140 7.77 -17.52 -19.99
CA ASN A 140 8.37 -16.38 -20.70
C ASN A 140 7.62 -15.07 -20.43
N THR A 141 6.30 -15.14 -20.36
CA THR A 141 5.47 -13.96 -20.15
C THR A 141 5.46 -13.50 -18.69
N ALA A 142 5.51 -14.41 -17.72
CA ALA A 142 5.59 -14.09 -16.30
C ALA A 142 6.85 -13.27 -15.95
N GLU A 143 7.98 -13.55 -16.61
CA GLU A 143 9.24 -12.80 -16.43
C GLU A 143 9.11 -11.30 -16.70
N LEU A 144 8.21 -10.88 -17.60
CA LEU A 144 7.96 -9.46 -17.89
C LEU A 144 7.46 -8.70 -16.67
N PHE A 145 6.75 -9.39 -15.78
CA PHE A 145 6.12 -8.83 -14.60
C PHE A 145 7.00 -8.98 -13.35
N ALA A 146 7.85 -10.01 -13.30
CA ALA A 146 8.69 -10.34 -12.15
C ALA A 146 9.54 -9.14 -11.69
N GLY A 147 10.20 -8.45 -12.61
CA GLY A 147 11.03 -7.29 -12.30
C GLY A 147 10.25 -6.13 -11.67
N PHE A 148 9.08 -5.81 -12.26
CA PHE A 148 8.19 -4.76 -11.73
C PHE A 148 7.72 -5.09 -10.31
N GLN A 149 7.38 -6.36 -10.07
CA GLN A 149 6.92 -6.80 -8.76
C GLN A 149 8.01 -6.77 -7.70
N ALA A 150 9.17 -7.35 -8.02
CA ALA A 150 10.30 -7.37 -7.10
C ALA A 150 10.68 -5.93 -6.70
N LEU A 151 10.63 -5.00 -7.65
CA LEU A 151 10.88 -3.59 -7.42
C LEU A 151 9.86 -2.95 -6.46
N PHE A 152 8.57 -2.97 -6.78
CA PHE A 152 7.56 -2.30 -5.94
C PHE A 152 7.21 -3.04 -4.64
N GLN A 153 7.75 -4.24 -4.44
CA GLN A 153 7.74 -4.94 -3.15
C GLN A 153 8.85 -4.51 -2.20
N LYS A 154 9.79 -3.65 -2.59
CA LYS A 154 10.83 -3.15 -1.67
C LYS A 154 10.25 -2.24 -0.57
N GLN A 155 11.06 -1.97 0.46
CA GLN A 155 10.72 -1.11 1.60
C GLN A 155 11.18 0.33 1.43
N GLU A 156 12.19 0.56 0.59
CA GLU A 156 12.65 1.92 0.27
C GLU A 156 11.55 2.71 -0.46
N PRO A 157 11.52 4.06 -0.35
CA PRO A 157 10.56 4.87 -1.07
C PRO A 157 10.76 4.75 -2.59
N LEU A 158 9.72 4.40 -3.35
CA LEU A 158 9.81 4.24 -4.80
C LEU A 158 8.83 5.11 -5.59
N ILE A 159 8.23 6.12 -4.94
CA ILE A 159 7.18 6.95 -5.56
C ILE A 159 7.65 7.64 -6.86
N HIS A 160 8.93 8.00 -6.92
CA HIS A 160 9.59 8.68 -8.02
C HIS A 160 9.63 7.88 -9.33
N ILE A 161 9.60 6.54 -9.26
CA ILE A 161 9.66 5.66 -10.43
C ILE A 161 8.35 4.94 -10.74
N VAL A 162 7.28 5.12 -9.94
CA VAL A 162 5.99 4.44 -10.18
C VAL A 162 5.48 4.70 -11.60
N HIS A 163 5.56 5.96 -12.06
CA HIS A 163 5.10 6.34 -13.39
C HIS A 163 5.95 5.71 -14.50
N SER A 164 7.28 5.87 -14.44
CA SER A 164 8.21 5.38 -15.46
C SER A 164 8.18 3.86 -15.58
N GLU A 165 8.17 3.13 -14.47
CA GLU A 165 8.13 1.67 -14.46
C GLU A 165 6.78 1.12 -14.92
N SER A 166 5.68 1.80 -14.60
CA SER A 166 4.34 1.44 -15.11
C SER A 166 4.27 1.57 -16.64
N LEU A 167 4.86 2.65 -17.16
CA LEU A 167 4.98 2.88 -18.60
C LEU A 167 5.91 1.83 -19.24
N CYS A 168 7.04 1.54 -18.61
CA CYS A 168 8.02 0.55 -19.06
C CYS A 168 7.40 -0.85 -19.17
N LEU A 169 6.71 -1.32 -18.13
CA LEU A 169 6.00 -2.61 -18.13
C LEU A 169 4.98 -2.67 -19.27
N THR A 170 4.16 -1.63 -19.42
CA THR A 170 3.13 -1.56 -20.46
C THR A 170 3.74 -1.62 -21.86
N LYS A 171 4.80 -0.84 -22.12
CA LYS A 171 5.50 -0.83 -23.41
C LYS A 171 6.24 -2.14 -23.69
N LYS A 172 6.83 -2.78 -22.68
CA LYS A 172 7.42 -4.13 -22.80
C LYS A 172 6.37 -5.16 -23.21
N LEU A 173 5.18 -5.11 -22.63
CA LEU A 173 4.10 -6.02 -23.01
C LEU A 173 3.61 -5.75 -24.45
N LEU A 174 3.36 -4.48 -24.80
CA LEU A 174 3.01 -4.06 -26.16
C LEU A 174 4.02 -4.56 -27.19
N SER A 175 5.32 -4.53 -26.86
CA SER A 175 6.39 -4.99 -27.75
C SER A 175 6.27 -6.46 -28.15
N ARG A 176 5.56 -7.30 -27.38
CA ARG A 176 5.37 -8.73 -27.70
C ARG A 176 4.37 -8.95 -28.84
N PHE A 177 3.43 -8.03 -29.08
CA PHE A 177 2.33 -8.29 -30.01
C PHE A 177 1.90 -7.09 -30.87
N THR A 178 2.41 -5.88 -30.61
CA THR A 178 2.10 -4.63 -31.32
C THR A 178 3.34 -4.13 -32.06
N ARG A 179 3.16 -3.51 -33.24
CA ARG A 179 4.25 -2.91 -34.02
C ARG A 179 4.90 -1.76 -33.25
N HIS A 180 6.22 -1.61 -33.35
CA HIS A 180 7.01 -0.66 -32.56
C HIS A 180 6.55 0.79 -32.77
N GLU A 181 6.30 1.17 -34.02
CA GLU A 181 5.84 2.50 -34.45
C GLU A 181 4.53 2.96 -33.77
N VAL A 182 3.70 2.04 -33.28
CA VAL A 182 2.41 2.35 -32.67
C VAL A 182 2.55 2.89 -31.24
N TYR A 183 3.59 2.48 -30.49
CA TYR A 183 3.70 2.77 -29.06
C TYR A 183 5.05 3.38 -28.62
N ALA A 184 6.05 3.43 -29.52
CA ALA A 184 7.40 3.86 -29.17
C ALA A 184 7.40 5.28 -28.57
N THR A 185 6.80 6.23 -29.28
CA THR A 185 6.78 7.66 -28.96
C THR A 185 5.55 8.11 -28.19
N THR A 186 4.55 7.24 -28.01
CA THR A 186 3.31 7.60 -27.32
C THR A 186 3.54 7.87 -25.84
N THR A 187 2.92 8.95 -25.36
CA THR A 187 2.82 9.32 -23.95
C THR A 187 1.89 8.37 -23.19
N GLY A 188 1.95 8.40 -21.86
CA GLY A 188 1.07 7.58 -21.03
C GLY A 188 -0.43 7.91 -21.20
N ALA A 189 -0.77 9.18 -21.47
CA ALA A 189 -2.15 9.59 -21.74
C ALA A 189 -2.65 9.08 -23.11
N GLU A 190 -1.82 9.15 -24.14
CA GLU A 190 -2.14 8.61 -25.47
C GLU A 190 -2.27 7.08 -25.42
N LEU A 191 -1.40 6.39 -24.67
CA LEU A 191 -1.49 4.95 -24.48
C LEU A 191 -2.82 4.52 -23.86
N LYS A 192 -3.39 5.28 -22.93
CA LYS A 192 -4.70 4.96 -22.35
C LYS A 192 -5.85 5.00 -23.37
N GLN A 193 -5.66 5.70 -24.48
CA GLN A 193 -6.64 5.82 -25.56
C GLN A 193 -6.39 4.82 -26.69
N LEU A 194 -5.27 4.09 -26.65
CA LEU A 194 -4.89 3.14 -27.68
C LEU A 194 -5.81 1.91 -27.70
N ASP A 195 -6.44 1.63 -28.84
CA ASP A 195 -7.11 0.35 -29.04
C ASP A 195 -6.09 -0.73 -29.42
N VAL A 196 -5.56 -1.40 -28.40
CA VAL A 196 -4.61 -2.50 -28.55
C VAL A 196 -5.20 -3.76 -29.21
N GLY A 197 -6.51 -3.80 -29.47
CA GLY A 197 -7.16 -4.87 -30.23
C GLY A 197 -7.25 -4.61 -31.73
N ALA A 198 -6.93 -3.39 -32.20
CA ALA A 198 -7.07 -3.02 -33.61
C ALA A 198 -6.07 -3.78 -34.48
N ALA A 199 -6.59 -4.52 -35.46
CA ALA A 199 -5.78 -5.43 -36.30
C ALA A 199 -4.62 -4.73 -37.02
N GLU A 200 -4.80 -3.46 -37.39
CA GLU A 200 -3.78 -2.65 -38.06
C GLU A 200 -2.52 -2.50 -37.19
N GLY A 201 -2.63 -2.33 -35.87
CA GLY A 201 -1.49 -2.13 -35.00
C GLY A 201 -0.72 -3.41 -34.65
N LEU A 202 -1.31 -4.58 -34.90
CA LEU A 202 -0.80 -5.86 -34.42
C LEU A 202 0.32 -6.43 -35.28
N LYS A 203 1.27 -7.11 -34.62
CA LYS A 203 2.23 -7.97 -35.30
C LYS A 203 1.51 -9.14 -35.96
N GLN A 204 1.99 -9.56 -37.13
CA GLN A 204 1.52 -10.78 -37.77
C GLN A 204 1.74 -11.99 -36.85
N VAL A 205 2.97 -12.09 -36.33
CA VAL A 205 3.41 -13.13 -35.42
C VAL A 205 3.72 -12.50 -34.05
N PRO A 206 3.00 -12.89 -32.98
CA PRO A 206 3.34 -12.45 -31.63
C PRO A 206 4.59 -13.20 -31.15
N GLU A 207 5.38 -12.54 -30.31
CA GLU A 207 6.52 -13.12 -29.62
C GLU A 207 6.03 -14.09 -28.53
N VAL A 208 6.63 -15.28 -28.46
CA VAL A 208 6.23 -16.36 -27.54
C VAL A 208 7.41 -17.01 -26.82
N GLY A 209 8.65 -16.66 -27.15
CA GLY A 209 9.86 -17.32 -26.65
C GLY A 209 10.38 -18.42 -27.58
N MET A 210 11.70 -18.55 -27.65
CA MET A 210 12.39 -19.52 -28.53
C MET A 210 12.09 -20.98 -28.16
N ASP A 211 12.04 -21.25 -26.86
CA ASP A 211 11.66 -22.54 -26.27
C ASP A 211 10.24 -22.97 -26.67
N THR A 212 9.30 -22.04 -26.65
CA THR A 212 7.92 -22.27 -27.10
C THR A 212 7.87 -22.54 -28.60
N GLU A 213 8.61 -21.77 -29.41
CA GLU A 213 8.71 -22.01 -30.86
C GLU A 213 9.32 -23.38 -31.19
N GLU A 214 10.32 -23.82 -30.42
CA GLU A 214 10.93 -25.14 -30.56
C GLU A 214 9.94 -26.26 -30.23
N GLU A 215 9.20 -26.15 -29.13
CA GLU A 215 8.16 -27.12 -28.76
C GLU A 215 7.05 -27.18 -29.83
N MET A 216 6.71 -26.05 -30.44
CA MET A 216 5.72 -25.98 -31.51
C MET A 216 6.25 -26.40 -32.87
N ARG A 217 7.54 -26.72 -33.04
CA ARG A 217 8.20 -26.90 -34.35
C ARG A 217 7.44 -27.87 -35.26
N ASN A 218 6.99 -28.99 -34.71
CA ASN A 218 6.34 -30.08 -35.45
C ASN A 218 4.81 -29.96 -35.54
N TRP A 219 4.21 -28.92 -34.96
CA TRP A 219 2.75 -28.73 -35.01
C TRP A 219 2.29 -28.37 -36.42
N SER A 220 1.04 -28.72 -36.72
CA SER A 220 0.39 -28.31 -37.97
C SER A 220 0.26 -26.78 -38.06
N PRO A 221 0.18 -26.20 -39.28
CA PRO A 221 -0.04 -24.76 -39.45
C PRO A 221 -1.30 -24.25 -38.73
N GLN A 222 -2.36 -25.06 -38.68
CA GLN A 222 -3.63 -24.74 -38.01
C GLN A 222 -3.46 -24.66 -36.50
N GLU A 223 -2.70 -25.58 -35.89
CA GLU A 223 -2.43 -25.57 -34.46
C GLU A 223 -1.54 -24.39 -34.06
N LYS A 224 -0.49 -24.11 -34.82
CA LYS A 224 0.35 -22.92 -34.63
C LYS A 224 -0.49 -21.64 -34.71
N LYS A 225 -1.41 -21.57 -35.68
CA LYS A 225 -2.32 -20.42 -35.83
C LYS A 225 -3.27 -20.30 -34.63
N ALA A 226 -3.91 -21.39 -34.20
CA ALA A 226 -4.82 -21.40 -33.05
C ALA A 226 -4.11 -20.96 -31.76
N PHE A 227 -2.90 -21.47 -31.51
CA PHE A 227 -2.08 -21.07 -30.36
C PHE A 227 -1.72 -19.59 -30.40
N ARG A 228 -1.26 -19.07 -31.55
CA ARG A 228 -0.94 -17.64 -31.70
C ARG A 228 -2.16 -16.74 -31.52
N VAL A 229 -3.37 -17.20 -31.87
CA VAL A 229 -4.61 -16.48 -31.57
C VAL A 229 -4.85 -16.41 -30.06
N ALA A 230 -4.69 -17.52 -29.34
CA ALA A 230 -4.80 -17.54 -27.88
C ALA A 230 -3.74 -16.63 -27.21
N VAL A 231 -2.49 -16.65 -27.68
CA VAL A 231 -1.42 -15.76 -27.23
C VAL A 231 -1.79 -14.29 -27.44
N LYS A 232 -2.32 -13.92 -28.62
CA LYS A 232 -2.79 -12.55 -28.86
C LYS A 232 -3.92 -12.19 -27.91
N ALA A 233 -4.86 -13.09 -27.65
CA ALA A 233 -5.94 -12.87 -26.69
C ALA A 233 -5.42 -12.62 -25.27
N PHE A 234 -4.40 -13.38 -24.83
CA PHE A 234 -3.69 -13.13 -23.56
C PHE A 234 -3.13 -11.70 -23.54
N TYR A 235 -2.28 -11.35 -24.52
CA TYR A 235 -1.58 -10.06 -24.50
C TYR A 235 -2.52 -8.87 -24.61
N VAL A 236 -3.52 -8.94 -25.49
CA VAL A 236 -4.54 -7.89 -25.65
C VAL A 236 -5.31 -7.70 -24.35
N THR A 237 -5.78 -8.78 -23.72
CA THR A 237 -6.58 -8.70 -22.48
C THR A 237 -5.76 -8.14 -21.32
N THR A 238 -4.54 -8.64 -21.13
CA THR A 238 -3.61 -8.15 -20.10
C THR A 238 -3.29 -6.68 -20.32
N THR A 239 -2.97 -6.28 -21.55
CA THR A 239 -2.62 -4.88 -21.85
C THR A 239 -3.81 -3.95 -21.67
N LYS A 240 -5.03 -4.33 -22.10
CA LYS A 240 -6.25 -3.54 -21.85
C LYS A 240 -6.46 -3.29 -20.36
N HIS A 241 -6.20 -4.30 -19.52
CA HIS A 241 -6.29 -4.15 -18.07
C HIS A 241 -5.24 -3.16 -17.54
N LEU A 242 -3.96 -3.30 -17.95
CA LEU A 242 -2.89 -2.38 -17.55
C LEU A 242 -3.19 -0.93 -17.95
N LEU A 243 -3.59 -0.69 -19.20
CA LEU A 243 -3.93 0.64 -19.71
C LEU A 243 -5.07 1.29 -18.92
N LYS A 244 -6.05 0.49 -18.50
CA LYS A 244 -7.18 0.97 -17.71
C LYS A 244 -6.77 1.35 -16.28
N GLN A 245 -5.95 0.53 -15.63
CA GLN A 245 -5.76 0.57 -14.18
C GLN A 245 -4.46 1.25 -13.75
N LEU A 246 -3.39 1.15 -14.53
CA LEU A 246 -2.12 1.80 -14.18
C LEU A 246 -2.22 3.33 -14.30
N PRO A 247 -1.48 4.08 -13.46
CA PRO A 247 -1.56 5.54 -13.42
C PRO A 247 -0.72 6.20 -14.53
N LEU A 248 -0.87 5.76 -15.78
CA LEU A 248 -0.05 6.18 -16.92
C LEU A 248 -0.22 7.68 -17.27
N ASP A 249 -1.40 8.23 -16.99
CA ASP A 249 -1.79 9.62 -17.19
C ASP A 249 -1.73 10.46 -15.90
N ASN A 250 -1.20 9.89 -14.80
CA ASN A 250 -1.12 10.59 -13.53
C ASN A 250 0.01 11.63 -13.54
N LYS A 251 -0.37 12.89 -13.71
CA LYS A 251 0.55 14.04 -13.74
C LYS A 251 1.35 14.19 -12.44
N LEU A 252 0.76 13.92 -11.27
CA LEU A 252 1.48 14.02 -10.01
C LEU A 252 2.66 13.05 -10.00
N LEU A 253 2.42 11.77 -10.30
CA LEU A 253 3.50 10.77 -10.36
C LEU A 253 4.54 11.10 -11.44
N GLN A 254 4.11 11.67 -12.58
CA GLN A 254 5.03 12.16 -13.61
C GLN A 254 5.95 13.26 -13.06
N HIS A 255 5.41 14.22 -12.31
CA HIS A 255 6.20 15.29 -11.72
C HIS A 255 7.07 14.81 -10.56
N LEU A 256 6.69 13.77 -9.81
CA LEU A 256 7.52 13.23 -8.71
C LEU A 256 8.83 12.57 -9.17
N ARG A 257 9.05 12.41 -10.49
CA ARG A 257 10.31 11.92 -11.06
C ARG A 257 11.53 12.79 -10.74
N PHE A 258 11.33 14.07 -10.38
CA PHE A 258 12.46 14.94 -9.99
C PHE A 258 13.17 14.46 -8.71
N LEU A 259 12.51 13.62 -7.90
CA LEU A 259 13.10 13.06 -6.69
C LEU A 259 14.22 12.06 -7.00
N ASP A 260 14.25 11.51 -8.21
CA ASP A 260 15.32 10.60 -8.65
C ASP A 260 16.69 11.29 -8.51
N PRO A 261 17.70 10.64 -7.91
CA PRO A 261 19.07 11.16 -7.84
C PRO A 261 19.70 11.47 -9.20
N HIS A 262 19.25 10.77 -10.25
CA HIS A 262 19.69 10.92 -11.62
C HIS A 262 18.47 11.16 -12.52
N PRO A 263 17.80 12.30 -12.35
CA PRO A 263 16.56 12.55 -13.04
C PRO A 263 16.84 12.66 -14.54
N SER A 264 16.03 11.97 -15.34
CA SER A 264 16.06 12.06 -16.81
C SER A 264 15.43 13.36 -17.35
N VAL A 265 15.30 14.39 -16.50
CA VAL A 265 14.66 15.67 -16.79
C VAL A 265 15.64 16.81 -16.57
N THR A 266 15.46 17.92 -17.30
CA THR A 266 16.35 19.08 -17.17
C THR A 266 16.11 19.83 -15.85
N ILE A 267 17.01 20.79 -15.54
CA ILE A 267 16.84 21.66 -14.37
C ILE A 267 15.55 22.47 -14.48
N GLU A 268 15.24 22.99 -15.67
CA GLU A 268 14.04 23.77 -15.94
C GLU A 268 12.75 22.93 -15.79
N GLU A 269 12.77 21.70 -16.31
CA GLU A 269 11.67 20.74 -16.14
C GLU A 269 11.47 20.34 -14.67
N THR A 270 12.57 20.23 -13.92
CA THR A 270 12.53 19.98 -12.48
C THR A 270 11.90 21.15 -11.74
N VAL A 271 12.29 22.40 -12.04
CA VAL A 271 11.68 23.60 -11.45
C VAL A 271 10.19 23.68 -11.76
N HIS A 272 9.77 23.32 -12.97
CA HIS A 272 8.35 23.22 -13.30
C HIS A 272 7.64 22.17 -12.44
N SER A 273 8.28 21.01 -12.21
CA SER A 273 7.75 19.94 -11.36
C SER A 273 7.69 20.33 -9.88
N LEU A 274 8.70 21.03 -9.35
CA LEU A 274 8.72 21.58 -8.00
C LEU A 274 7.53 22.52 -7.78
N LYS A 275 7.31 23.47 -8.70
CA LYS A 275 6.15 24.38 -8.67
C LYS A 275 4.82 23.62 -8.71
N TYR A 276 4.71 22.64 -9.61
CA TYR A 276 3.50 21.84 -9.76
C TYR A 276 3.14 21.05 -8.50
N VAL A 277 4.14 20.44 -7.87
CA VAL A 277 3.95 19.62 -6.67
C VAL A 277 3.73 20.49 -5.44
N ALA A 278 4.50 21.56 -5.26
CA ALA A 278 4.34 22.49 -4.13
C ALA A 278 2.93 23.10 -4.08
N ALA A 279 2.36 23.46 -5.23
CA ALA A 279 0.98 23.97 -5.33
C ALA A 279 -0.09 22.97 -4.84
N ARG A 280 0.22 21.67 -4.78
CA ARG A 280 -0.68 20.59 -4.31
C ARG A 280 -0.49 20.24 -2.85
N VAL A 281 0.57 20.75 -2.23
CA VAL A 281 0.86 20.53 -0.81
C VAL A 281 1.09 21.85 -0.06
N PRO A 282 0.13 22.79 -0.09
CA PRO A 282 0.27 24.08 0.58
C PRO A 282 0.47 23.96 2.11
N GLN A 283 0.10 22.83 2.69
CA GLN A 283 0.35 22.49 4.09
C GLN A 283 1.82 22.15 4.40
N ILE A 284 2.65 21.88 3.38
CA ILE A 284 4.07 21.55 3.51
C ILE A 284 4.91 22.77 3.12
N VAL A 285 4.65 23.34 1.95
CA VAL A 285 5.30 24.56 1.43
C VAL A 285 4.20 25.54 1.05
N ARG A 286 4.14 26.67 1.73
CA ARG A 286 3.13 27.70 1.44
C ARG A 286 3.42 28.38 0.11
N GLY A 287 2.41 28.98 -0.51
CA GLY A 287 2.54 29.66 -1.80
C GLY A 287 3.62 30.76 -1.82
N ASP A 288 3.76 31.52 -0.73
CA ASP A 288 4.79 32.55 -0.54
C ASP A 288 6.22 31.98 -0.46
N GLN A 289 6.36 30.69 -0.13
CA GLN A 289 7.66 30.03 0.04
C GLN A 289 8.15 29.31 -1.23
N VAL A 290 7.32 29.20 -2.27
CA VAL A 290 7.66 28.46 -3.49
C VAL A 290 8.87 29.05 -4.21
N ALA A 291 9.01 30.38 -4.23
CA ALA A 291 10.19 31.03 -4.80
C ALA A 291 11.46 30.63 -4.04
N SER A 292 11.43 30.70 -2.70
CA SER A 292 12.57 30.30 -1.86
C SER A 292 12.91 28.80 -1.98
N LEU A 293 11.91 27.92 -2.16
CA LEU A 293 12.15 26.51 -2.46
C LEU A 293 12.95 26.32 -3.76
N ILE A 294 12.65 27.14 -4.78
CA ILE A 294 13.35 27.10 -6.06
C ILE A 294 14.77 27.66 -5.91
N ASP A 295 14.95 28.72 -5.13
CA ASP A 295 16.29 29.26 -4.83
C ASP A 295 17.16 28.21 -4.11
N GLU A 296 16.59 27.48 -3.15
CA GLU A 296 17.26 26.33 -2.51
C GLU A 296 17.63 25.24 -3.53
N TRP A 297 16.74 24.93 -4.48
CA TRP A 297 17.03 23.97 -5.55
C TRP A 297 18.21 24.41 -6.41
N TYR A 298 18.23 25.66 -6.91
CA TYR A 298 19.34 26.15 -7.70
C TYR A 298 20.66 26.17 -6.91
N SER A 299 20.60 26.57 -5.65
CA SER A 299 21.76 26.52 -4.75
C SER A 299 22.32 25.10 -4.58
N LEU A 300 21.44 24.10 -4.51
CA LEU A 300 21.81 22.69 -4.51
C LEU A 300 22.49 22.26 -5.82
N GLN A 301 21.98 22.69 -6.98
CA GLN A 301 22.57 22.35 -8.29
C GLN A 301 23.96 22.98 -8.50
N CYS A 302 24.31 24.04 -7.76
CA CYS A 302 25.64 24.63 -7.78
C CYS A 302 26.67 23.84 -6.95
N GLN A 303 26.27 22.80 -6.23
CA GLN A 303 27.19 21.95 -5.46
C GLN A 303 27.80 20.87 -6.37
N PRO A 304 29.01 20.39 -6.07
CA PRO A 304 29.57 19.24 -6.77
C PRO A 304 28.64 18.02 -6.61
N PRO A 305 28.55 17.14 -7.63
CA PRO A 305 27.79 15.90 -7.53
C PRO A 305 28.26 15.06 -6.34
N VAL A 306 27.31 14.39 -5.68
CA VAL A 306 27.63 13.44 -4.60
C VAL A 306 28.28 12.20 -5.22
N GLU A 307 29.57 11.99 -4.91
CA GLU A 307 30.28 10.75 -5.22
C GLU A 307 29.57 9.57 -4.53
N ASP A 308 29.26 8.50 -5.27
CA ASP A 308 28.60 7.27 -4.79
C ASP A 308 27.06 7.31 -4.62
N SER A 309 26.36 8.04 -5.50
CA SER A 309 24.88 8.17 -5.49
C SER A 309 24.12 6.96 -6.07
N SER A 310 24.73 6.12 -6.90
CA SER A 310 24.01 5.11 -7.69
C SER A 310 23.63 3.84 -6.92
N SER A 311 24.17 3.61 -5.72
CA SER A 311 23.95 2.38 -4.95
C SER A 311 23.03 2.53 -3.73
N LYS A 312 22.73 3.77 -3.34
CA LYS A 312 22.01 4.07 -2.10
C LYS A 312 20.49 4.15 -2.33
N PRO A 313 19.68 3.69 -1.35
CA PRO A 313 18.26 4.02 -1.30
C PRO A 313 18.03 5.53 -1.38
N ILE A 314 16.98 5.95 -2.08
CA ILE A 314 16.69 7.37 -2.36
C ILE A 314 16.58 8.22 -1.09
N ASP A 315 16.04 7.66 0.00
CA ASP A 315 15.91 8.35 1.28
C ASP A 315 17.27 8.59 1.95
N MET A 316 18.22 7.67 1.78
CA MET A 316 19.60 7.85 2.24
C MET A 316 20.34 8.89 1.39
N TYR A 317 20.16 8.86 0.06
CA TYR A 317 20.69 9.88 -0.84
C TYR A 317 20.23 11.30 -0.42
N TRP A 318 18.93 11.48 -0.21
CA TRP A 318 18.39 12.77 0.22
C TRP A 318 18.78 13.13 1.66
N ALA A 319 18.95 12.15 2.55
CA ALA A 319 19.43 12.39 3.91
C ALA A 319 20.87 12.92 3.94
N ASP A 320 21.74 12.42 3.06
CA ASP A 320 23.13 12.88 2.94
C ASP A 320 23.19 14.36 2.48
N ILE A 321 22.30 14.75 1.55
CA ILE A 321 22.23 16.13 1.03
C ILE A 321 21.61 17.10 2.02
N LEU A 322 20.50 16.70 2.65
CA LEU A 322 19.64 17.60 3.43
C LEU A 322 20.02 17.64 4.92
N GLY A 323 20.94 16.77 5.35
CA GLY A 323 21.34 16.61 6.74
C GLY A 323 20.28 15.89 7.60
N GLY A 324 20.73 15.27 8.69
CA GLY A 324 19.87 14.54 9.63
C GLY A 324 18.99 15.44 10.51
N ALA A 325 17.99 14.86 11.17
CA ALA A 325 17.17 15.59 12.14
C ALA A 325 18.04 16.10 13.30
N GLY A 326 18.06 17.43 13.53
CA GLY A 326 18.80 18.07 14.61
C GLY A 326 20.12 18.74 14.22
N GLN A 327 20.50 18.74 12.93
CA GLN A 327 21.61 19.54 12.40
C GLN A 327 21.11 20.87 11.81
N THR A 328 21.97 21.88 11.73
CA THR A 328 21.65 23.13 11.02
C THR A 328 21.37 22.82 9.55
N GLN A 329 20.11 23.00 9.14
CA GLN A 329 19.65 22.53 7.84
C GLN A 329 20.00 23.55 6.76
N LYS A 330 20.90 23.20 5.84
CA LYS A 330 21.34 24.06 4.73
C LYS A 330 20.18 24.42 3.78
N TYR A 331 19.24 23.49 3.59
CA TYR A 331 18.07 23.62 2.70
C TYR A 331 16.77 23.28 3.46
N PRO A 332 16.27 24.19 4.31
CA PRO A 332 15.14 23.91 5.19
C PRO A 332 13.84 23.60 4.45
N LEU A 333 13.51 24.33 3.38
CA LEU A 333 12.29 24.07 2.60
C LEU A 333 12.41 22.77 1.81
N MET A 334 13.54 22.56 1.14
CA MET A 334 13.79 21.34 0.38
C MET A 334 13.74 20.10 1.28
N SER A 335 14.26 20.20 2.51
CA SER A 335 14.26 19.09 3.45
C SER A 335 12.86 18.68 3.87
N VAL A 336 12.04 19.62 4.30
CA VAL A 336 10.65 19.33 4.69
C VAL A 336 9.85 18.84 3.48
N PHE A 337 10.06 19.45 2.30
CA PHE A 337 9.36 19.10 1.08
C PHE A 337 9.68 17.68 0.61
N ILE A 338 10.95 17.35 0.40
CA ILE A 338 11.37 16.03 -0.08
C ILE A 338 11.02 14.92 0.91
N ARG A 339 11.27 15.13 2.21
CA ARG A 339 10.94 14.12 3.24
C ARG A 339 9.45 13.77 3.24
N ALA A 340 8.60 14.78 3.07
CA ALA A 340 7.17 14.55 3.01
C ALA A 340 6.76 13.83 1.72
N LEU A 341 7.37 14.13 0.57
CA LEU A 341 7.10 13.41 -0.68
C LEU A 341 7.59 11.95 -0.65
N LEU A 342 8.76 11.69 -0.06
CA LEU A 342 9.27 10.32 0.13
C LEU A 342 8.46 9.49 1.13
N SER A 343 7.59 10.14 1.92
CA SER A 343 6.65 9.44 2.79
C SER A 343 5.39 8.94 2.07
N LEU A 344 5.20 9.34 0.79
CA LEU A 344 4.09 8.86 -0.03
C LEU A 344 4.28 7.36 -0.32
N PRO A 345 3.24 6.54 -0.12
CA PRO A 345 3.35 5.11 -0.41
C PRO A 345 3.40 4.88 -1.93
N HIS A 346 4.20 3.92 -2.39
CA HIS A 346 4.26 3.50 -3.80
C HIS A 346 3.44 2.23 -4.09
N GLY A 347 2.66 1.76 -3.12
CA GLY A 347 1.82 0.56 -3.22
C GLY A 347 1.41 0.03 -1.85
N ASN A 348 0.72 -1.11 -1.82
CA ASN A 348 0.23 -1.71 -0.57
C ASN A 348 1.21 -2.72 0.07
N ALA A 349 2.42 -2.88 -0.48
CA ALA A 349 3.39 -3.85 0.00
C ALA A 349 3.68 -3.69 1.51
N ASP A 350 3.76 -2.45 2.01
CA ASP A 350 3.93 -2.18 3.45
C ASP A 350 2.74 -2.62 4.29
N CYS A 351 1.52 -2.39 3.80
CA CYS A 351 0.30 -2.86 4.46
C CYS A 351 0.27 -4.39 4.51
N GLU A 352 0.61 -5.07 3.41
CA GLU A 352 0.66 -6.54 3.33
C GLU A 352 1.72 -7.15 4.23
N ARG A 353 2.90 -6.52 4.33
CA ARG A 353 3.92 -6.87 5.33
C ARG A 353 3.36 -6.71 6.74
N GLY A 354 2.67 -5.61 7.01
CA GLY A 354 1.96 -5.37 8.27
C GLY A 354 0.98 -6.49 8.63
N PHE A 355 0.17 -6.95 7.68
CA PHE A 355 -0.74 -8.07 7.88
C PHE A 355 -0.01 -9.38 8.15
N SER A 356 1.07 -9.66 7.42
CA SER A 356 1.89 -10.86 7.62
C SER A 356 2.52 -10.88 9.01
N GLU A 357 3.02 -9.74 9.47
CA GLU A 357 3.55 -9.59 10.81
C GLU A 357 2.46 -9.69 11.89
N ASN A 358 1.27 -9.14 11.65
CA ASN A 358 0.12 -9.29 12.55
C ASN A 358 -0.31 -10.76 12.67
N LYS A 359 -0.33 -11.48 11.54
CA LYS A 359 -0.63 -12.92 11.53
C LYS A 359 0.31 -13.69 12.46
N ARG A 360 1.62 -13.43 12.39
CA ARG A 360 2.62 -14.02 13.30
C ARG A 360 2.39 -13.65 14.77
N VAL A 361 1.97 -12.41 15.05
CA VAL A 361 1.63 -11.98 16.42
C VAL A 361 0.38 -12.71 16.94
N MET A 362 -0.57 -13.03 16.07
CA MET A 362 -1.83 -13.68 16.41
C MET A 362 -1.78 -15.21 16.37
N GLU A 363 -0.70 -15.82 15.85
CA GLU A 363 -0.49 -17.27 15.87
C GLU A 363 -0.62 -17.81 17.29
N ASN A 364 -1.57 -18.72 17.51
CA ASN A 364 -1.95 -19.26 18.82
C ASN A 364 -2.40 -18.21 19.86
N ARG A 365 -2.76 -17.00 19.42
CA ARG A 365 -3.09 -15.84 20.26
C ARG A 365 -4.31 -15.05 19.73
N ALA A 366 -5.34 -15.76 19.26
CA ALA A 366 -6.52 -15.16 18.65
C ALA A 366 -7.30 -14.20 19.57
N ASN A 367 -7.15 -14.33 20.89
CA ASN A 367 -7.83 -13.50 21.89
C ASN A 367 -7.11 -12.15 22.19
N LEU A 368 -6.07 -11.78 21.43
CA LEU A 368 -5.43 -10.48 21.59
C LEU A 368 -6.34 -9.36 21.07
N CYS A 369 -6.67 -8.41 21.94
CA CYS A 369 -7.38 -7.21 21.52
C CYS A 369 -6.47 -6.30 20.68
N ILE A 370 -7.08 -5.44 19.85
CA ILE A 370 -6.39 -4.51 18.95
C ILE A 370 -5.35 -3.66 19.69
N ALA A 371 -5.67 -3.19 20.90
CA ALA A 371 -4.75 -2.41 21.72
C ALA A 371 -3.46 -3.17 22.08
N LYS A 372 -3.54 -4.48 22.35
CA LYS A 372 -2.36 -5.32 22.61
C LYS A 372 -1.55 -5.52 21.34
N ILE A 373 -2.20 -5.77 20.20
CA ILE A 373 -1.54 -5.89 18.90
C ILE A 373 -0.76 -4.61 18.59
N ASN A 374 -1.41 -3.45 18.71
CA ASN A 374 -0.78 -2.15 18.46
C ASN A 374 0.44 -1.90 19.37
N ARG A 375 0.36 -2.26 20.66
CA ARG A 375 1.50 -2.14 21.58
C ARG A 375 2.67 -3.05 21.20
N ILE A 376 2.39 -4.32 20.87
CA ILE A 376 3.43 -5.26 20.41
C ILE A 376 4.09 -4.73 19.13
N ARG A 377 3.30 -4.19 18.19
CA ARG A 377 3.78 -3.58 16.96
C ARG A 377 4.69 -2.39 17.22
N GLN A 378 4.31 -1.49 18.12
CA GLN A 378 5.12 -0.33 18.51
C GLN A 378 6.46 -0.73 19.11
N VAL A 379 6.45 -1.68 20.05
CA VAL A 379 7.69 -2.19 20.68
C VAL A 379 8.60 -2.82 19.64
N LYS A 380 8.06 -3.66 18.76
CA LYS A 380 8.84 -4.32 17.70
C LYS A 380 9.42 -3.31 16.70
N ALA A 381 8.62 -2.32 16.28
CA ALA A 381 9.07 -1.28 15.38
C ALA A 381 10.18 -0.40 15.99
N PHE A 382 10.05 -0.08 17.29
CA PHE A 382 11.07 0.64 18.03
C PHE A 382 12.36 -0.18 18.14
N ALA A 383 12.27 -1.46 18.52
CA ALA A 383 13.43 -2.35 18.64
C ALA A 383 14.19 -2.52 17.31
N ARG A 384 13.49 -2.52 16.16
CA ARG A 384 14.14 -2.59 14.84
C ARG A 384 15.10 -1.43 14.56
N ARG A 385 14.86 -0.24 15.12
CA ARG A 385 15.78 0.91 15.02
C ARG A 385 17.14 0.65 15.64
N PHE A 386 17.19 -0.33 16.52
CA PHE A 386 18.33 -0.77 17.32
C PHE A 386 18.78 -2.18 16.89
N GLY A 387 18.63 -2.52 15.59
CA GLY A 387 19.03 -3.84 15.06
C GLY A 387 18.23 -5.01 15.63
N SER A 388 17.11 -4.76 16.31
CA SER A 388 16.39 -5.75 17.15
C SER A 388 17.22 -6.30 18.31
N ASP A 389 18.29 -5.63 18.69
CA ASP A 389 19.10 -5.92 19.87
C ASP A 389 18.64 -5.04 21.05
N PRO A 390 18.00 -5.62 22.08
CA PRO A 390 17.57 -4.88 23.25
C PRO A 390 18.71 -4.19 24.00
N SER A 391 19.95 -4.69 23.91
CA SER A 391 21.10 -4.13 24.63
C SER A 391 21.54 -2.78 24.07
N SER A 392 21.26 -2.53 22.78
CA SER A 392 21.58 -1.28 22.11
C SER A 392 20.52 -0.17 22.31
N VAL A 393 19.41 -0.49 22.98
CA VAL A 393 18.36 0.48 23.29
C VAL A 393 18.84 1.44 24.39
N LEU A 394 18.97 2.71 24.04
CA LEU A 394 19.31 3.78 24.98
C LEU A 394 18.17 4.00 25.99
N LEU A 395 18.44 3.76 27.28
CA LEU A 395 17.50 4.00 28.38
C LEU A 395 17.46 5.50 28.74
N THR A 396 16.68 6.27 27.99
CA THR A 396 16.50 7.70 28.25
C THR A 396 15.72 7.95 29.55
N ARG A 397 15.87 9.16 30.13
CA ARG A 397 15.06 9.57 31.30
C ARG A 397 13.56 9.47 31.04
N ASP A 398 13.14 9.82 29.84
CA ASP A 398 11.73 9.73 29.44
C ASP A 398 11.24 8.27 29.43
N LEU A 399 12.04 7.33 28.93
CA LEU A 399 11.70 5.92 28.94
C LEU A 399 11.60 5.38 30.38
N MET A 400 12.57 5.73 31.23
CA MET A 400 12.54 5.36 32.66
C MET A 400 11.32 5.94 33.38
N ASN A 401 10.96 7.19 33.10
CA ASN A 401 9.77 7.83 33.66
C ASN A 401 8.48 7.18 33.13
N ALA A 402 8.42 6.84 31.85
CA ALA A 402 7.27 6.15 31.26
C ALA A 402 7.03 4.77 31.91
N VAL A 403 8.11 4.02 32.19
CA VAL A 403 8.02 2.74 32.90
C VAL A 403 7.50 2.93 34.33
N LYS A 404 8.05 3.89 35.09
CA LYS A 404 7.61 4.21 36.45
C LYS A 404 6.11 4.54 36.53
N HIS A 405 5.58 5.23 35.52
CA HIS A 405 4.17 5.62 35.48
C HIS A 405 3.25 4.62 34.77
N SER A 406 3.79 3.52 34.24
CA SER A 406 3.03 2.57 33.40
C SER A 406 1.81 1.96 34.10
N HIS A 407 1.93 1.64 35.40
CA HIS A 407 0.81 1.14 36.21
C HIS A 407 -0.30 2.18 36.36
N ARG A 408 0.06 3.45 36.64
CA ARG A 408 -0.90 4.55 36.74
C ARG A 408 -1.67 4.72 35.43
N VAL A 409 -0.96 4.78 34.30
CA VAL A 409 -1.55 4.89 32.96
C VAL A 409 -2.47 3.70 32.64
N TYR A 410 -2.09 2.49 33.08
CA TYR A 410 -2.92 1.30 32.92
C TYR A 410 -4.23 1.39 33.72
N SER A 411 -4.15 1.79 35.00
CA SER A 411 -5.31 1.93 35.87
C SER A 411 -6.26 3.04 35.41
N GLU A 412 -5.73 4.19 34.98
CA GLU A 412 -6.51 5.28 34.41
C GLU A 412 -7.27 4.85 33.15
N ARG A 413 -6.63 4.06 32.28
CA ARG A 413 -7.29 3.48 31.10
C ARG A 413 -8.43 2.55 31.50
N LEU A 414 -8.21 1.63 32.45
CA LEU A 414 -9.26 0.71 32.90
C LEU A 414 -10.46 1.48 33.48
N HIS A 415 -10.20 2.54 34.24
CA HIS A 415 -11.26 3.38 34.77
C HIS A 415 -12.06 4.06 33.65
N ARG A 416 -11.38 4.60 32.64
CA ARG A 416 -12.02 5.19 31.44
C ARG A 416 -12.86 4.17 30.67
N GLU A 417 -12.32 2.99 30.39
CA GLU A 417 -13.04 1.92 29.69
C GLU A 417 -14.24 1.39 30.50
N ALA A 418 -14.20 1.46 31.83
CA ALA A 418 -15.34 1.12 32.69
C ALA A 418 -16.43 2.20 32.60
N GLN A 419 -16.04 3.48 32.68
CA GLN A 419 -16.96 4.60 32.51
C GLN A 419 -17.63 4.60 31.12
N GLU A 420 -16.89 4.32 30.05
CA GLU A 420 -17.43 4.22 28.69
C GLU A 420 -18.43 3.06 28.58
N ARG A 421 -18.13 1.89 29.15
CA ARG A 421 -19.05 0.75 29.18
C ARG A 421 -20.32 1.06 29.97
N ASP A 422 -20.21 1.76 31.09
CA ASP A 422 -21.38 2.18 31.87
C ASP A 422 -22.21 3.23 31.11
N LYS A 423 -21.57 4.15 30.39
CA LYS A 423 -22.26 5.09 29.49
C LYS A 423 -22.99 4.37 28.35
N GLU A 424 -22.37 3.39 27.69
CA GLU A 424 -23.01 2.60 26.64
C GLU A 424 -24.19 1.78 27.16
N LYS A 425 -24.07 1.17 28.34
CA LYS A 425 -25.19 0.48 29.01
C LYS A 425 -26.33 1.43 29.35
N ARG A 426 -26.03 2.64 29.82
CA ARG A 426 -27.05 3.66 30.07
C ARG A 426 -27.72 4.11 28.77
N LYS A 427 -26.96 4.28 27.68
CA LYS A 427 -27.49 4.62 26.35
C LYS A 427 -28.38 3.53 25.76
N SER A 428 -28.00 2.26 25.87
CA SER A 428 -28.83 1.14 25.41
C SER A 428 -30.10 0.96 26.23
N THR A 429 -30.03 1.19 27.55
CA THR A 429 -31.20 1.16 28.44
C THR A 429 -32.13 2.35 28.18
N ALA A 430 -31.57 3.53 27.87
CA ALA A 430 -32.32 4.73 27.54
C ALA A 430 -33.03 4.64 26.18
N ALA A 431 -32.42 4.00 25.18
CA ALA A 431 -33.03 3.79 23.86
C ALA A 431 -34.30 2.89 23.89
N ALA A 432 -34.49 2.12 24.97
CA ALA A 432 -35.68 1.31 25.18
C ALA A 432 -36.86 2.10 25.80
N ASN A 433 -36.64 3.33 26.29
CA ASN A 433 -37.68 4.17 26.90
C ASN A 433 -37.49 5.66 26.53
N PRO A 434 -38.38 6.25 25.69
CA PRO A 434 -38.25 7.63 25.20
C PRO A 434 -38.13 8.71 26.30
N ALA A 435 -38.72 8.48 27.47
CA ALA A 435 -38.60 9.41 28.61
C ALA A 435 -37.19 9.36 29.24
N VAL A 436 -36.57 8.18 29.29
CA VAL A 436 -35.20 7.99 29.79
C VAL A 436 -34.19 8.55 28.79
N GLU A 437 -34.43 8.41 27.49
CA GLU A 437 -33.60 9.04 26.44
C GLU A 437 -33.62 10.57 26.53
N LYS A 438 -34.81 11.17 26.68
CA LYS A 438 -34.95 12.63 26.81
C LYS A 438 -34.28 13.17 28.08
N ARG A 439 -34.43 12.47 29.21
CA ARG A 439 -33.76 12.82 30.47
C ARG A 439 -32.24 12.65 30.40
N MET A 440 -31.74 11.64 29.68
CA MET A 440 -30.31 11.42 29.49
C MET A 440 -29.67 12.52 28.62
N LYS A 441 -30.31 12.94 27.52
CA LYS A 441 -29.82 14.05 26.68
C LYS A 441 -29.72 15.35 27.46
N LEU A 442 -30.76 15.69 28.23
CA LEU A 442 -30.75 16.87 29.09
C LEU A 442 -29.68 16.77 30.20
N SER A 443 -29.40 15.56 30.70
CA SER A 443 -28.31 15.36 31.68
C SER A 443 -26.92 15.53 31.05
N GLU A 444 -26.71 15.08 29.81
CA GLU A 444 -25.46 15.29 29.06
C GLU A 444 -25.26 16.78 28.73
N GLU A 445 -26.33 17.49 28.32
CA GLU A 445 -26.31 18.95 28.12
C GLU A 445 -25.98 19.70 29.41
N LYS A 446 -26.57 19.28 30.54
CA LYS A 446 -26.26 19.82 31.86
C LYS A 446 -24.78 19.69 32.22
N GLU A 447 -24.21 18.49 32.07
CA GLU A 447 -22.77 18.25 32.33
C GLU A 447 -21.88 19.13 31.43
N CYS A 448 -22.27 19.34 30.17
CA CYS A 448 -21.56 20.20 29.23
C CYS A 448 -21.55 21.67 29.69
N PHE A 449 -22.72 22.20 30.10
CA PHE A 449 -22.83 23.57 30.60
C PHE A 449 -22.11 23.75 31.95
N GLU A 450 -22.13 22.76 32.84
CA GLU A 450 -21.40 22.79 34.11
C GLU A 450 -19.88 22.83 33.88
N TRP A 451 -19.36 22.04 32.94
CA TRP A 451 -17.94 22.08 32.57
C TRP A 451 -17.55 23.43 31.95
N SER A 452 -18.38 23.96 31.05
CA SER A 452 -18.18 25.27 30.43
C SER A 452 -18.19 26.41 31.46
N LEU A 453 -19.05 26.30 32.48
CA LEU A 453 -19.09 27.23 33.61
C LEU A 453 -17.81 27.16 34.46
N GLN A 454 -17.29 25.95 34.70
CA GLN A 454 -16.04 25.76 35.44
C GLN A 454 -14.84 26.33 34.67
N SER A 455 -14.80 26.13 33.35
CA SER A 455 -13.80 26.75 32.46
C SER A 455 -13.88 28.28 32.50
N SER A 456 -15.09 28.85 32.38
CA SER A 456 -15.31 30.30 32.45
C SER A 456 -14.89 30.90 33.80
N LYS A 457 -15.10 30.18 34.91
CA LYS A 457 -14.59 30.58 36.25
C LYS A 457 -13.06 30.57 36.32
N ALA A 458 -12.41 29.58 35.71
CA ALA A 458 -10.95 29.53 35.63
C ALA A 458 -10.38 30.68 34.77
N MET A 459 -11.04 31.03 33.67
CA MET A 459 -10.70 32.20 32.87
C MET A 459 -10.84 33.49 33.68
N LEU A 460 -11.94 33.67 34.43
CA LEU A 460 -12.10 34.83 35.31
C LEU A 460 -10.99 34.95 36.35
N GLN A 461 -10.55 33.83 36.93
CA GLN A 461 -9.44 33.82 37.88
C GLN A 461 -8.14 34.27 37.20
N ARG A 462 -7.84 33.73 36.02
CA ARG A 462 -6.66 34.10 35.23
C ARG A 462 -6.68 35.55 34.77
N ALA A 463 -7.83 36.07 34.35
CA ALA A 463 -8.01 37.48 34.01
C ALA A 463 -7.67 38.39 35.20
N ARG A 464 -8.16 38.06 36.40
CA ARG A 464 -7.87 38.81 37.63
C ARG A 464 -6.38 38.76 37.98
N GLU A 465 -5.73 37.62 37.80
CA GLU A 465 -4.28 37.46 38.02
C GLU A 465 -3.46 38.29 37.03
N LEU A 466 -3.82 38.31 35.74
CA LEU A 466 -3.16 39.12 34.71
C LEU A 466 -3.31 40.61 34.98
N ILE A 467 -4.51 41.08 35.30
CA ILE A 467 -4.75 42.49 35.66
C ILE A 467 -3.94 42.86 36.90
N LYS A 468 -3.95 42.02 37.95
CA LYS A 468 -3.20 42.26 39.18
C LYS A 468 -1.68 42.32 38.94
N THR A 469 -1.16 41.41 38.12
CA THR A 469 0.27 41.33 37.81
C THR A 469 0.70 42.50 36.95
N GLY A 470 -0.05 42.82 35.89
CA GLY A 470 0.21 43.97 35.03
C GLY A 470 0.14 45.30 35.78
N LEU A 471 -0.78 45.45 36.74
CA LEU A 471 -0.81 46.63 37.64
C LEU A 471 0.42 46.73 38.54
N ALA A 472 0.95 45.60 39.02
CA ALA A 472 2.15 45.56 39.86
C ALA A 472 3.44 45.81 39.06
N THR A 473 3.50 45.35 37.81
CA THR A 473 4.67 45.46 36.91
C THR A 473 4.62 46.69 35.99
N LYS A 474 3.52 47.43 35.99
CA LYS A 474 3.20 48.53 35.04
C LYS A 474 3.21 48.07 33.57
N ASN A 475 2.87 46.81 33.31
CA ASN A 475 2.78 46.26 31.97
C ASN A 475 1.36 46.43 31.40
N MET A 476 1.20 47.37 30.46
CA MET A 476 -0.10 47.67 29.84
C MET A 476 -0.64 46.53 28.96
N GLU A 477 0.21 45.74 28.32
CA GLU A 477 -0.21 44.62 27.47
C GLU A 477 -0.86 43.49 28.30
N GLU A 478 -0.35 43.23 29.50
CA GLU A 478 -0.93 42.25 30.44
C GLU A 478 -2.28 42.73 31.01
N ILE A 479 -2.42 44.04 31.25
CA ILE A 479 -3.68 44.65 31.70
C ILE A 479 -4.74 44.55 30.59
N GLU A 480 -4.39 44.89 29.35
CA GLU A 480 -5.29 44.84 28.20
C GLU A 480 -5.72 43.40 27.88
N SER A 481 -4.76 42.46 27.89
CA SER A 481 -5.03 41.03 27.75
C SER A 481 -5.96 40.51 28.86
N GLY A 482 -5.75 40.97 30.09
CA GLY A 482 -6.60 40.64 31.24
C GLY A 482 -8.03 41.17 31.09
N HIS A 483 -8.22 42.39 30.57
CA HIS A 483 -9.54 42.96 30.32
C HIS A 483 -10.31 42.26 29.20
N VAL A 484 -9.65 41.90 28.10
CA VAL A 484 -10.25 41.11 27.01
C VAL A 484 -10.73 39.76 27.55
N LEU A 485 -9.86 39.05 28.29
CA LEU A 485 -10.19 37.75 28.86
C LEU A 485 -11.33 37.84 29.89
N LEU A 486 -11.43 38.96 30.62
CA LEU A 486 -12.51 39.21 31.58
C LEU A 486 -13.86 39.45 30.89
N SER A 487 -13.87 40.18 29.78
CA SER A 487 -15.08 40.43 28.97
C SER A 487 -15.60 39.13 28.34
N GLU A 488 -14.72 38.34 27.76
CA GLU A 488 -15.04 37.05 27.14
C GLU A 488 -15.56 36.05 28.19
N ALA A 489 -14.88 35.95 29.33
CA ALA A 489 -15.29 35.05 30.40
C ALA A 489 -16.64 35.44 31.01
N ASN A 490 -16.94 36.73 31.17
CA ASN A 490 -18.25 37.18 31.67
C ASN A 490 -19.38 36.89 30.68
N THR A 491 -19.16 37.13 29.39
CA THR A 491 -20.16 36.86 28.34
C THR A 491 -20.49 35.37 28.29
N SER A 492 -19.46 34.52 28.27
CA SER A 492 -19.59 33.06 28.33
C SER A 492 -20.29 32.61 29.61
N LEU A 493 -19.99 33.20 30.76
CA LEU A 493 -20.56 32.78 32.04
C LEU A 493 -22.06 33.09 32.12
N VAL A 494 -22.50 34.26 31.64
CA VAL A 494 -23.93 34.63 31.59
C VAL A 494 -24.71 33.69 30.67
N GLU A 495 -24.18 33.42 29.47
CA GLU A 495 -24.83 32.54 28.48
C GLU A 495 -24.96 31.10 28.99
N ASN A 496 -23.88 30.54 29.55
CA ASN A 496 -23.88 29.18 30.10
C ASN A 496 -24.77 29.06 31.35
N MET A 497 -24.86 30.10 32.19
CA MET A 497 -25.79 30.11 33.33
C MET A 497 -27.25 30.09 32.88
N SER A 498 -27.62 30.91 31.89
CA SER A 498 -28.99 30.92 31.34
C SER A 498 -29.40 29.54 30.82
N ARG A 499 -28.55 28.94 29.97
CA ARG A 499 -28.80 27.62 29.39
C ARG A 499 -28.85 26.51 30.45
N LEU A 500 -27.99 26.56 31.46
CA LEU A 500 -28.03 25.62 32.57
C LEU A 500 -29.35 25.71 33.35
N THR A 501 -29.91 26.91 33.48
CA THR A 501 -31.20 27.13 34.14
C THR A 501 -32.34 26.50 33.34
N GLU A 502 -32.38 26.74 32.02
CA GLU A 502 -33.35 26.16 31.09
C GLU A 502 -33.31 24.62 31.05
N VAL A 503 -32.10 24.04 31.07
CA VAL A 503 -31.91 22.57 31.13
C VAL A 503 -32.39 22.00 32.47
N ASN A 504 -32.12 22.67 33.59
CA ASN A 504 -32.59 22.23 34.91
C ASN A 504 -34.12 22.28 35.02
N GLU A 505 -34.77 23.31 34.48
CA GLU A 505 -36.24 23.38 34.41
C GLU A 505 -36.83 22.27 33.54
N SER A 506 -36.17 21.97 32.41
CA SER A 506 -36.57 20.89 31.50
C SER A 506 -36.41 19.51 32.15
N LEU A 507 -35.38 19.32 32.98
CA LEU A 507 -35.17 18.10 33.78
C LEU A 507 -36.17 17.94 34.92
N GLN A 508 -36.70 19.03 35.48
CA GLN A 508 -37.73 18.99 36.53
C GLN A 508 -39.13 18.68 35.99
N LYS A 509 -39.39 18.98 34.71
CA LYS A 509 -40.66 18.72 34.02
C LYS A 509 -40.79 17.29 33.48
N LEU A 510 -39.74 16.48 33.58
CA LEU A 510 -39.65 15.07 33.16
C LEU A 510 -39.53 14.15 34.37
#